data_AF-A0A821B098-F1
#
_entry.id   AF-A0A821B098-F1
#
_cell.length_a   1.000
_cell.length_b   1.000
_cell.length_c   1.000
_cell.angle_alpha   90.00
_cell.angle_beta   90.00
_cell.angle_gamma   90.00
#
_symmetry.space_group_name_H-M   'P 1'
#
loop_
_entity.id
_entity.type
_entity.pdbx_description
1 polymer ?
#
loop_
_entity_poly.entity_id
_entity_poly.type
_entity_poly.pdbx_seq_one_letter_code
_entity_poly.pdbx_strand_id
1 'polypeptide(L)'
;LLRELKHINVITLQRVFLSHADRRVYLLFDFAEHDLWHIIKFHRSAKQNKKTVICARGMVKSLLYQILAGIHYLHSNWILHRDL
;
A
#
# COMPACT_ATOMS: atom_id res chain seq x y z
N LEU A 1 3.85 13.48 -10.07
CA LEU A 1 2.57 12.84 -9.70
C LEU A 1 2.40 12.76 -8.19
N LEU A 2 3.21 11.97 -7.47
CA LEU A 2 3.09 11.78 -6.00
C LEU A 2 3.21 13.08 -5.16
N ARG A 3 3.76 14.16 -5.71
CA ARG A 3 3.88 15.47 -5.04
C ARG A 3 2.54 16.14 -4.73
N GLU A 4 1.52 15.91 -5.56
CA GLU A 4 0.20 16.56 -5.43
C GLU A 4 -0.83 15.67 -4.73
N LEU A 5 -0.51 14.39 -4.49
CA LEU A 5 -1.43 13.45 -3.88
C LEU A 5 -1.43 13.59 -2.37
N LYS A 6 -2.62 13.74 -1.79
CA LYS A 6 -2.83 13.87 -0.36
C LYS A 6 -4.11 13.15 0.05
N HIS A 7 -3.96 11.88 0.41
CA HIS A 7 -5.06 11.05 0.88
C HIS A 7 -4.53 9.98 1.84
N ILE A 8 -5.26 9.69 2.92
CA ILE A 8 -4.81 8.75 3.96
C ILE A 8 -4.57 7.32 3.46
N ASN A 9 -5.30 6.91 2.41
CA ASN A 9 -5.15 5.59 1.78
C ASN A 9 -4.26 5.61 0.52
N VAL A 10 -3.44 6.65 0.34
CA VAL A 10 -2.42 6.74 -0.73
C VAL A 10 -1.09 7.12 -0.10
N ILE A 11 -0.02 6.41 -0.45
CA ILE A 11 1.30 6.65 0.13
C ILE A 11 1.77 8.09 -0.16
N THR A 12 2.26 8.78 0.87
CA THR A 12 2.66 10.19 0.77
C THR A 12 4.17 10.30 0.57
N LEU A 13 4.58 10.98 -0.51
CA LEU A 13 5.97 11.29 -0.77
C LEU A 13 6.45 12.38 0.19
N GLN A 14 7.34 12.03 1.11
CA GLN A 14 7.88 12.96 2.12
C GLN A 14 8.99 13.85 1.54
N ARG A 15 9.97 13.24 0.87
CA ARG A 15 11.11 13.94 0.25
C ARG A 15 11.63 13.22 -0.98
N VAL A 16 12.31 13.99 -1.83
CA VAL A 16 13.07 13.49 -2.98
C VAL A 16 14.53 13.86 -2.78
N PHE A 17 15.44 12.90 -2.92
CA PHE A 17 16.87 13.14 -2.93
C PHE A 17 17.43 12.80 -4.30
N LEU A 18 18.22 13.73 -4.84
CA LEU A 18 18.90 13.57 -6.12
C LEU A 18 20.38 13.43 -5.84
N SER A 19 20.93 12.25 -6.12
CA SER A 19 22.36 12.02 -6.03
C SER A 19 22.99 12.31 -7.39
N HIS A 20 23.69 13.43 -7.48
CA HIS A 20 24.28 13.89 -8.74
C HIS A 20 25.50 13.06 -9.17
N ALA A 21 26.21 12.46 -8.21
CA ALA A 21 27.41 11.68 -8.47
C ALA A 21 27.11 10.37 -9.23
N ASP A 22 26.03 9.68 -8.87
CA ASP A 22 25.62 8.40 -9.46
C ASP A 22 24.30 8.46 -10.23
N ARG A 23 23.75 9.68 -10.42
CA ARG A 23 22.50 9.97 -11.13
C ARG A 23 21.30 9.17 -10.61
N ARG A 24 21.24 8.92 -9.30
CA ARG A 24 20.14 8.20 -8.65
C ARG A 24 19.10 9.13 -8.03
N VAL A 25 17.84 8.66 -8.05
CA VAL A 25 16.70 9.32 -7.42
C VAL A 25 16.22 8.45 -6.27
N TYR A 26 16.14 9.05 -5.08
CA TYR A 26 15.61 8.39 -3.89
C TYR A 26 14.33 9.10 -3.46
N LEU A 27 13.31 8.30 -3.16
CA LEU A 27 12.00 8.75 -2.69
C LEU A 27 11.82 8.31 -1.24
N LEU A 28 11.53 9.25 -0.37
CA LEU A 28 11.28 8.99 1.05
C LEU A 28 9.79 8.88 1.31
N PHE A 29 9.40 7.82 2.00
CA PHE A 29 8.04 7.52 2.43
C PHE A 29 8.06 7.08 3.90
N ASP A 30 6.89 7.08 4.54
CA ASP A 30 6.71 6.43 5.83
C ASP A 30 6.82 4.91 5.67
N PHE A 31 7.43 4.25 6.64
CA PHE A 31 7.62 2.81 6.61
C PHE A 31 6.30 2.08 6.88
N ALA A 32 5.89 1.22 5.94
CA ALA A 32 4.78 0.29 6.12
C ALA A 32 5.34 -1.10 6.42
N GLU A 33 5.13 -1.59 7.64
CA GLU A 33 5.65 -2.88 8.10
C GLU A 33 5.08 -4.08 7.31
N HIS A 34 3.86 -3.92 6.78
CA HIS A 34 3.12 -5.00 6.14
C HIS A 34 2.53 -4.57 4.81
N ASP A 35 2.46 -5.53 3.89
CA ASP A 35 1.69 -5.46 2.65
C ASP A 35 0.72 -6.65 2.56
N LEU A 36 -0.23 -6.56 1.62
CA LEU A 36 -1.24 -7.60 1.42
C LEU A 36 -0.63 -8.92 0.95
N TRP A 37 0.47 -8.90 0.20
CA TRP A 37 1.11 -10.12 -0.29
C TRP A 37 1.62 -10.97 0.88
N HIS A 38 2.34 -10.34 1.82
CA HIS A 38 2.85 -11.00 3.02
C HIS A 38 1.72 -11.47 3.94
N ILE A 39 0.69 -10.64 4.15
CA ILE A 39 -0.48 -11.01 4.97
C ILE A 39 -1.20 -12.23 4.38
N ILE A 40 -1.49 -12.21 3.07
CA ILE A 40 -2.17 -13.32 2.39
C ILE A 40 -1.31 -14.59 2.44
N LYS A 41 0.01 -14.46 2.19
CA LYS A 41 0.95 -15.58 2.24
C LYS A 41 1.01 -16.21 3.64
N PHE A 42 1.01 -15.40 4.70
CA PHE A 42 0.98 -15.86 6.08
C PHE A 42 -0.27 -16.72 6.37
N HIS A 43 -1.47 -16.22 6.04
CA HIS A 43 -2.71 -16.96 6.25
C HIS A 43 -2.79 -18.23 5.37
N ARG A 44 -2.30 -18.16 4.13
CA ARG A 44 -2.24 -19.33 3.24
C ARG A 44 -1.33 -20.43 3.79
N SER A 45 -0.15 -20.07 4.28
CA SER A 45 0.79 -21.01 4.89
C SER A 45 0.24 -21.62 6.18
N ALA A 46 -0.40 -20.81 7.04
CA ALA A 46 -1.04 -21.31 8.24
C ALA A 46 -2.12 -22.36 7.93
N LYS A 47 -2.94 -22.11 6.91
CA LYS A 47 -3.94 -23.09 6.43
C LYS A 47 -3.29 -24.40 5.95
N GLN A 48 -2.22 -24.31 5.15
CA GLN A 48 -1.49 -25.50 4.66
C GLN A 48 -0.91 -26.34 5.80
N ASN A 49 -0.39 -25.67 6.82
CA ASN A 49 0.21 -26.30 8.00
C ASN A 49 -0.82 -26.70 9.07
N LYS A 50 -2.13 -26.62 8.77
CA LYS A 50 -3.22 -26.86 9.73
C LYS A 50 -3.09 -26.06 11.04
N LYS A 51 -2.44 -24.89 10.97
CA LYS A 51 -2.25 -23.97 12.09
C LYS A 51 -3.42 -23.00 12.14
N THR A 52 -4.10 -22.96 13.28
CA THR A 52 -5.16 -21.97 13.53
C THR A 52 -4.54 -20.59 13.71
N VAL A 53 -4.91 -19.66 12.84
CA VAL A 53 -4.57 -18.24 12.96
C VAL A 53 -5.87 -17.44 12.91
N ILE A 54 -6.00 -16.47 13.82
CA ILE A 54 -7.20 -15.64 13.90
C ILE A 54 -7.04 -14.49 12.92
N CYS A 55 -7.95 -14.40 11.95
CA CYS A 55 -8.15 -13.18 11.19
C CYS A 55 -9.20 -12.34 11.92
N ALA A 56 -8.88 -11.08 12.24
CA ALA A 56 -9.81 -10.22 12.96
C ALA A 56 -11.13 -10.08 12.18
N ARG A 57 -12.26 -10.25 12.88
CA ARG A 57 -13.59 -10.11 12.28
C ARG A 57 -13.73 -8.70 11.70
N GLY A 58 -13.78 -8.61 10.37
CA GLY A 58 -13.88 -7.34 9.64
C GLY A 58 -12.60 -6.87 8.96
N MET A 59 -11.43 -7.48 9.20
CA MET A 59 -10.15 -7.08 8.58
C MET A 59 -10.26 -6.96 7.05
N VAL A 60 -10.81 -7.99 6.40
CA VAL A 60 -10.99 -8.00 4.93
C VAL A 60 -11.90 -6.85 4.47
N LYS A 61 -13.00 -6.60 5.19
CA LYS A 61 -13.95 -5.53 4.87
C LYS A 61 -13.28 -4.15 4.99
N SER A 62 -12.54 -3.92 6.06
CA SER A 62 -11.83 -2.66 6.30
C SER A 62 -10.71 -2.43 5.28
N LEU A 63 -9.95 -3.47 4.91
CA LEU A 63 -8.92 -3.37 3.88
C LEU A 63 -9.53 -3.03 2.51
N LEU A 64 -10.60 -3.73 2.12
CA LEU A 64 -11.29 -3.47 0.86
C LEU A 64 -11.86 -2.04 0.82
N TYR A 65 -12.47 -1.58 1.92
CA TYR A 65 -12.98 -0.22 2.03
C TYR A 65 -11.87 0.83 1.83
N GLN A 66 -10.71 0.65 2.47
CA GLN A 66 -9.59 1.58 2.35
C GLN A 66 -8.96 1.57 0.95
N ILE A 67 -8.87 0.40 0.30
CA ILE A 67 -8.43 0.30 -1.10
C ILE A 67 -9.39 1.08 -2.01
N LEU A 68 -10.70 0.86 -1.86
CA LEU A 68 -11.72 1.56 -2.63
C LEU A 68 -11.68 3.07 -2.38
N ALA A 69 -11.49 3.51 -1.14
CA ALA A 69 -11.35 4.93 -0.80
C ALA A 69 -10.12 5.57 -1.47
N GLY A 70 -8.96 4.89 -1.44
CA GLY A 70 -7.74 5.36 -2.12
C GLY A 70 -7.91 5.43 -3.64
N ILE A 71 -8.47 4.39 -4.25
CA ILE A 71 -8.71 4.34 -5.70
C ILE A 71 -9.76 5.36 -6.13
N HIS A 72 -10.82 5.56 -5.36
CA HIS A 72 -11.81 6.61 -5.59
C HIS A 72 -11.16 8.00 -5.60
N TYR A 73 -10.27 8.28 -4.64
CA TYR A 73 -9.50 9.53 -4.64
C TYR A 73 -8.63 9.67 -5.90
N LEU A 74 -7.90 8.62 -6.30
CA LEU A 74 -7.09 8.67 -7.52
C LEU A 74 -7.95 8.93 -8.77
N HIS A 75 -9.07 8.21 -8.91
CA HIS A 75 -9.98 8.36 -10.05
C HIS A 75 -10.65 9.74 -10.08
N SER A 76 -10.97 10.32 -8.92
CA SER A 76 -11.51 11.69 -8.81
C SER A 76 -10.51 12.75 -9.28
N ASN A 77 -9.21 12.42 -9.25
CA ASN A 77 -8.13 13.28 -9.75
C ASN A 77 -7.62 12.83 -11.14
N TRP A 78 -8.40 12.04 -11.89
CA TRP A 78 -8.08 11.54 -13.23
C TRP A 78 -6.79 10.69 -13.30
N ILE A 79 -6.44 10.03 -12.20
CA ILE A 79 -5.25 9.17 -12.12
C ILE A 79 -5.68 7.71 -12.11
N LEU A 80 -5.18 6.95 -13.07
CA LEU A 80 -5.37 5.49 -13.13
C LEU A 80 -4.14 4.79 -12.51
N HIS A 81 -4.37 3.89 -11.56
CA HIS A 81 -3.28 3.11 -10.94
C HIS A 81 -2.63 2.15 -11.95
N ARG A 82 -3.45 1.42 -12.72
CA ARG A 82 -3.09 0.47 -13.80
C ARG A 82 -2.38 -0.82 -13.39
N ASP A 83 -1.86 -0.92 -12.17
CA ASP A 83 -1.18 -2.14 -11.69
C ASP A 83 -1.46 -2.35 -10.19
N LEU A 84 -2.74 -2.51 -9.83
CA LEU A 84 -3.17 -2.66 -8.43
C LEU A 84 -2.81 -4.05 -7.87
#